data_AF-A0A4R8WP32-F1
#
_entry.id   AF-A0A4R8WP32-F1
#
_cell.length_a   1.000
_cell.length_b   1.000
_cell.length_c   1.000
_cell.angle_alpha   90.00
_cell.angle_beta   90.00
_cell.angle_gamma   90.00
#
_symmetry.space_group_name_H-M   'P 1'
#
loop_
_entity.id
_entity.type
_entity.pdbx_description
1 polymer ?
#
loop_
_entity_poly.entity_id
_entity_poly.type
_entity_poly.pdbx_seq_one_letter_code
_entity_poly.pdbx_strand_id
1 'polypeptide(L)'
;MNELNERIDAVVISGTFTHEDAQDLPFLLECARRYIAVEHRKRERASNRSVEQYAKVRTEHKARLVTKVNAIVAEAAKYLHAEWSRELLGSTFSLGDGTRVAWADATAEQHADRAQMLEGMAAGDLQTASIHRRAIQDLTACKVSTLGDLDVLAAAA
;
A
#
# COMPACT_ATOMS: atom_id res chain seq x y z
N MET A 1 8.41 24.98 -30.99
CA MET A 1 8.18 23.67 -30.34
C MET A 1 6.80 23.07 -30.67
N ASN A 2 5.79 23.87 -31.07
CA ASN A 2 4.46 23.36 -31.47
C ASN A 2 4.41 22.71 -32.87
N GLU A 3 4.89 23.38 -33.93
CA GLU A 3 4.85 22.84 -35.32
C GLU A 3 5.60 21.50 -35.49
N LEU A 4 6.67 21.28 -34.74
CA LEU A 4 7.47 20.07 -34.84
C LEU A 4 6.80 18.87 -34.14
N ASN A 5 6.08 19.11 -33.04
CA ASN A 5 5.27 18.07 -32.39
C ASN A 5 4.08 17.68 -33.28
N GLU A 6 3.45 18.66 -33.94
CA GLU A 6 2.37 18.42 -34.90
C GLU A 6 2.85 17.61 -36.12
N ARG A 7 4.07 17.83 -36.62
CA ARG A 7 4.67 17.01 -37.70
C ARG A 7 4.98 15.58 -37.25
N ILE A 8 5.48 15.37 -36.03
CA ILE A 8 5.73 14.04 -35.49
C ILE A 8 4.41 13.29 -35.26
N ASP A 9 3.39 13.96 -34.72
CA ASP A 9 2.06 13.39 -34.54
C ASP A 9 1.43 13.04 -35.90
N ALA A 10 1.58 13.90 -36.91
CA ALA A 10 1.11 13.61 -38.27
C ALA A 10 1.76 12.35 -38.86
N VAL A 11 3.08 12.18 -38.74
CA VAL A 11 3.79 10.99 -39.26
C VAL A 11 3.43 9.73 -38.47
N VAL A 12 3.31 9.81 -37.14
CA VAL A 12 2.97 8.68 -36.26
C VAL A 12 1.50 8.26 -36.42
N ILE A 13 0.60 9.20 -36.73
CA ILE A 13 -0.85 8.97 -36.86
C ILE A 13 -1.27 8.64 -38.31
N SER A 14 -0.68 9.26 -39.34
CA SER A 14 -1.15 9.16 -40.74
C SER A 14 -0.43 8.09 -41.58
N GLY A 15 0.79 7.67 -41.21
CA GLY A 15 1.57 6.67 -41.95
C GLY A 15 2.04 7.08 -43.35
N THR A 16 1.92 8.35 -43.74
CA THR A 16 2.31 8.85 -45.07
C THR A 16 3.69 9.53 -45.03
N PHE A 17 4.66 8.98 -45.76
CA PHE A 17 6.07 9.39 -45.79
C PHE A 17 6.42 9.98 -47.17
N THR A 18 6.92 11.21 -47.25
CA THR A 18 7.27 11.87 -48.53
C THR A 18 8.78 11.78 -48.85
N HIS A 19 9.18 12.15 -50.07
CA HIS A 19 10.58 12.03 -50.53
C HIS A 19 11.52 13.06 -49.87
N GLU A 20 11.01 14.22 -49.45
CA GLU A 20 11.76 15.22 -48.65
C GLU A 20 12.01 14.74 -47.22
N ASP A 21 11.07 13.98 -46.63
CA ASP A 21 11.23 13.39 -45.29
C ASP A 21 12.36 12.34 -45.22
N ALA A 22 12.82 11.82 -46.37
CA ALA A 22 13.88 10.82 -46.44
C ALA A 22 15.29 11.38 -46.10
N GLN A 23 15.54 12.67 -46.35
CA GLN A 23 16.81 13.32 -46.00
C GLN A 23 16.89 13.65 -44.51
N ASP A 24 15.75 13.98 -43.90
CA ASP A 24 15.61 14.31 -42.47
C ASP A 24 15.28 13.09 -41.60
N LEU A 25 15.14 11.90 -42.19
CA LEU A 25 14.74 10.66 -41.53
C LEU A 25 15.57 10.33 -40.28
N PRO A 26 16.91 10.46 -40.27
CA PRO A 26 17.71 10.22 -39.06
C PRO A 26 17.38 11.19 -37.92
N PHE A 27 17.10 12.45 -38.25
CA PHE A 27 16.72 13.48 -37.29
C PHE A 27 15.30 13.25 -36.75
N LEU A 28 14.34 12.95 -37.62
CA LEU A 28 12.96 12.63 -37.23
C LEU A 28 12.87 11.37 -36.37
N LEU A 29 13.67 10.34 -36.65
CA LEU A 29 13.77 9.12 -35.83
C LEU A 29 14.33 9.41 -34.43
N GLU A 30 15.35 10.26 -34.33
CA GLU A 30 15.91 10.67 -33.03
C GLU A 30 14.90 11.50 -32.22
N CYS A 31 14.17 12.41 -32.88
CA CYS A 31 13.09 13.16 -32.25
C CYS A 31 11.95 12.25 -31.76
N ALA A 32 11.51 11.30 -32.57
CA ALA A 32 10.49 10.33 -32.19
C ALA A 32 10.94 9.45 -31.00
N ARG A 33 12.19 8.98 -30.99
CA ARG A 33 12.77 8.24 -29.85
C ARG A 33 12.77 9.06 -28.56
N ARG A 34 13.15 10.34 -28.62
CA ARG A 34 13.14 11.24 -27.45
C ARG A 34 11.72 11.48 -26.95
N TYR A 35 10.78 11.70 -27.85
CA TYR A 35 9.37 11.89 -27.51
C TYR A 35 8.81 10.66 -26.79
N ILE A 36 8.99 9.46 -27.38
CA ILE A 36 8.57 8.20 -26.78
C ILE A 36 9.21 8.01 -25.39
N ALA A 37 10.51 8.27 -25.24
CA ALA A 37 11.19 8.19 -23.94
C ALA A 37 10.61 9.16 -22.89
N VAL A 38 10.23 10.38 -23.30
CA VAL A 38 9.59 11.35 -22.41
C VAL A 38 8.19 10.88 -22.00
N GLU A 39 7.40 10.36 -22.93
CA GLU A 39 6.07 9.83 -22.63
C GLU A 39 6.12 8.58 -21.74
N HIS A 40 7.07 7.68 -21.96
CA HIS A 40 7.32 6.55 -21.05
C HIS A 40 7.65 7.03 -19.63
N ARG A 41 8.57 8.01 -19.49
CA ARG A 41 8.90 8.59 -18.18
C ARG A 41 7.72 9.28 -17.51
N LYS A 42 6.85 9.96 -18.29
CA LYS A 42 5.63 10.58 -17.75
C LYS A 42 4.66 9.53 -17.22
N ARG A 43 4.46 8.44 -17.97
CA ARG A 43 3.61 7.31 -17.58
C ARG A 43 4.17 6.61 -16.33
N GLU A 44 5.47 6.33 -16.28
CA GLU A 44 6.14 5.78 -15.10
C GLU A 44 5.98 6.67 -13.87
N ARG A 45 6.19 7.99 -14.01
CA ARG A 45 5.98 8.93 -12.90
C ARG A 45 4.53 8.97 -12.43
N ALA A 46 3.57 8.90 -13.36
CA ALA A 46 2.15 8.86 -13.00
C ALA A 46 1.81 7.56 -12.23
N SER A 47 2.33 6.42 -12.69
CA SER A 47 2.21 5.13 -12.01
C SER A 47 2.86 5.17 -10.62
N ASN A 48 4.10 5.66 -10.51
CA ASN A 48 4.82 5.74 -9.25
C ASN A 48 4.11 6.66 -8.25
N ARG A 49 3.60 7.82 -8.69
CA ARG A 49 2.79 8.71 -7.83
C ARG A 49 1.53 8.02 -7.30
N SER A 50 0.87 7.22 -8.14
CA SER A 50 -0.30 6.45 -7.72
C SER A 50 0.08 5.44 -6.62
N VAL A 51 1.15 4.67 -6.82
CA VAL A 51 1.66 3.72 -5.83
C VAL A 51 2.07 4.42 -4.52
N GLU A 52 2.80 5.53 -4.60
CA GLU A 52 3.19 6.34 -3.44
C GLU A 52 1.98 6.85 -2.66
N GLN A 53 0.95 7.33 -3.37
CA GLN A 53 -0.28 7.81 -2.75
C GLN A 53 -1.02 6.68 -2.02
N TYR A 54 -1.12 5.49 -2.63
CA TYR A 54 -1.69 4.32 -1.97
C TYR A 54 -0.90 3.89 -0.73
N ALA A 55 0.44 3.89 -0.81
CA ALA A 55 1.30 3.57 0.33
C ALA A 55 1.11 4.57 1.47
N LYS A 56 1.00 5.87 1.16
CA LYS A 56 0.72 6.93 2.14
C LYS A 56 -0.62 6.72 2.84
N VAL A 57 -1.71 6.54 2.08
CA VAL A 57 -3.05 6.31 2.63
C VAL A 57 -3.07 5.07 3.52
N ARG A 58 -2.42 3.97 3.10
CA ARG A 58 -2.30 2.75 3.89
C ARG A 58 -1.58 2.99 5.21
N THR A 59 -0.51 3.79 5.18
CA THR A 59 0.30 4.13 6.36
C THR A 59 -0.49 4.99 7.35
N GLU A 60 -1.18 6.02 6.86
CA GLU A 60 -2.06 6.87 7.68
C GLU A 60 -3.21 6.06 8.30
N HIS A 61 -3.81 5.14 7.53
CA HIS A 61 -4.86 4.26 8.04
C HIS A 61 -4.35 3.35 9.15
N LYS A 62 -3.17 2.73 8.97
CA LYS A 62 -2.54 1.90 10.00
C LYS A 62 -2.25 2.72 11.26
N ALA A 63 -1.72 3.93 11.14
CA ALA A 63 -1.46 4.80 12.29
C ALA A 63 -2.74 5.11 13.08
N ARG A 64 -3.86 5.39 12.39
CA ARG A 64 -5.16 5.58 13.04
C ARG A 64 -5.65 4.33 13.77
N LEU A 65 -5.43 3.15 13.20
CA LEU A 65 -5.79 1.88 13.85
C LEU A 65 -4.95 1.63 15.10
N VAL A 66 -3.64 1.89 15.04
CA VAL A 66 -2.76 1.82 16.23
C VAL A 66 -3.29 2.73 17.33
N THR A 67 -3.59 4.00 17.05
CA THR A 67 -4.16 4.91 18.06
C THR A 67 -5.44 4.36 18.69
N LYS A 68 -6.33 3.74 17.89
CA LYS A 68 -7.57 3.13 18.41
C LYS A 68 -7.30 1.89 19.27
N VAL A 69 -6.40 1.02 18.83
CA VAL A 69 -6.01 -0.18 19.59
C VAL A 69 -5.42 0.23 20.93
N ASN A 70 -4.49 1.18 20.94
CA ASN A 70 -3.86 1.66 22.16
C ASN A 70 -4.89 2.21 23.15
N ALA A 71 -5.90 2.94 22.67
CA ALA A 71 -6.98 3.43 23.52
C ALA A 71 -7.82 2.29 24.12
N ILE A 72 -8.14 1.25 23.33
CA ILE A 72 -8.89 0.08 23.80
C ILE A 72 -8.06 -0.72 24.82
N VAL A 73 -6.78 -0.96 24.55
CA VAL A 73 -5.86 -1.69 25.44
C VAL A 73 -5.68 -0.93 26.75
N ALA A 74 -5.46 0.39 26.69
CA ALA A 74 -5.34 1.22 27.88
C ALA A 74 -6.60 1.22 28.74
N GLU A 75 -7.78 1.22 28.12
CA GLU A 75 -9.05 1.10 28.85
C GLU A 75 -9.21 -0.30 29.45
N ALA A 76 -8.94 -1.37 28.69
CA ALA A 76 -9.02 -2.75 29.16
C ALA A 76 -8.07 -3.01 30.34
N ALA A 77 -6.87 -2.42 30.32
CA ALA A 77 -5.88 -2.56 31.39
C ALA A 77 -6.41 -2.06 32.75
N LYS A 78 -7.32 -1.08 32.79
CA LYS A 78 -7.92 -0.58 34.04
C LYS A 78 -8.80 -1.60 34.75
N TYR A 79 -9.41 -2.52 33.99
CA TYR A 79 -10.26 -3.58 34.51
C TYR A 79 -9.52 -4.91 34.68
N LEU A 80 -8.26 -4.97 34.27
CA LEU A 80 -7.43 -6.14 34.43
C LEU A 80 -7.03 -6.26 35.91
N HIS A 81 -7.77 -7.07 36.67
CA HIS A 81 -7.32 -7.52 37.99
C HIS A 81 -6.21 -8.56 37.79
N ALA A 82 -5.00 -8.09 37.54
CA ALA A 82 -3.83 -8.94 37.41
C ALA A 82 -3.40 -9.42 38.81
N GLU A 83 -3.72 -10.66 39.15
CA GLU A 83 -2.93 -11.40 40.13
C GLU A 83 -1.63 -11.79 39.43
N TRP A 84 -0.50 -11.20 39.85
CA TRP A 84 0.83 -11.57 39.37
C TRP A 84 1.17 -12.98 39.85
N SER A 85 0.60 -13.97 39.18
CA SER A 85 0.68 -15.36 39.59
C SER A 85 2.13 -15.86 39.53
N ARG A 86 2.48 -16.82 40.39
CA ARG A 86 3.80 -17.47 40.34
C ARG A 86 4.09 -18.06 38.95
N GLU A 87 3.06 -18.57 38.27
CA GLU A 87 3.17 -19.07 36.90
C GLU A 87 3.54 -17.97 35.92
N LEU A 88 2.85 -16.82 35.97
CA LEU A 88 3.14 -15.69 35.09
C LEU A 88 4.56 -15.17 35.34
N LEU A 89 4.94 -14.95 36.60
CA LEU A 89 6.26 -14.48 37.00
C LEU A 89 7.38 -15.47 36.61
N GLY A 90 7.09 -16.78 36.58
CA GLY A 90 8.02 -17.82 36.12
C GLY A 90 8.08 -17.98 34.59
N SER A 91 7.22 -17.30 33.84
CA SER A 91 7.19 -17.38 32.37
C SER A 91 8.10 -16.33 31.72
N THR A 92 8.34 -16.48 30.41
CA THR A 92 9.15 -15.55 29.62
C THR A 92 8.38 -15.01 28.42
N PHE A 93 8.70 -13.80 27.99
CA PHE A 93 8.23 -13.22 26.72
C PHE A 93 9.41 -12.74 25.87
N SER A 94 9.16 -12.55 24.57
CA SER A 94 10.16 -12.07 23.61
C SER A 94 9.95 -10.60 23.28
N LEU A 95 11.02 -9.82 23.25
CA LEU A 95 11.06 -8.47 22.72
C LEU A 95 11.12 -8.48 21.18
N GLY A 96 11.00 -7.29 20.57
CA GLY A 96 10.98 -7.14 19.10
C GLY A 96 12.31 -7.51 18.42
N ASP A 97 13.42 -7.46 19.15
CA ASP A 97 14.76 -7.89 18.71
C ASP A 97 14.99 -9.41 18.85
N GLY A 98 14.02 -10.14 19.40
CA GLY A 98 14.10 -11.57 19.69
C GLY A 98 14.66 -11.93 21.08
N THR A 99 15.13 -10.94 21.86
CA THR A 99 15.59 -11.15 23.23
C THR A 99 14.46 -11.70 24.09
N ARG A 100 14.73 -12.74 24.89
CA ARG A 100 13.76 -13.31 25.84
C ARG A 100 14.00 -12.77 27.23
N VAL A 101 12.93 -12.33 27.88
CA VAL A 101 12.97 -11.75 29.24
C VAL A 101 11.95 -12.49 30.11
N ALA A 102 12.33 -12.81 31.34
CA ALA A 102 11.42 -13.36 32.33
C ALA A 102 10.48 -12.26 32.85
N TRP A 103 9.21 -12.60 33.10
CA TRP A 103 8.25 -11.64 33.64
C TRP A 103 8.70 -11.05 34.98
N ALA A 104 9.33 -11.84 35.84
CA ALA A 104 9.83 -11.38 37.13
C ALA A 104 10.98 -10.36 37.02
N ASP A 105 11.76 -10.40 35.94
CA ASP A 105 12.97 -9.60 35.77
C ASP A 105 12.81 -8.44 34.77
N ALA A 106 11.65 -8.36 34.10
CA ALA A 106 11.40 -7.39 33.06
C ALA A 106 11.23 -5.97 33.62
N THR A 107 11.90 -5.00 32.99
CA THR A 107 11.73 -3.59 33.34
C THR A 107 10.45 -3.01 32.73
N ALA A 108 10.03 -1.85 33.23
CA ALA A 108 8.88 -1.12 32.67
C ALA A 108 9.08 -0.80 31.18
N GLU A 109 10.30 -0.45 30.78
CA GLU A 109 10.64 -0.19 29.36
C GLU A 109 10.47 -1.46 28.51
N GLN A 110 10.93 -2.62 29.00
CA GLN A 110 10.78 -3.89 28.28
C GLN A 110 9.31 -4.32 28.15
N HIS A 111 8.50 -4.06 29.18
CA HIS A 111 7.06 -4.25 29.10
C HIS A 111 6.39 -3.29 28.11
N ALA A 112 6.81 -2.02 28.09
CA ALA A 112 6.31 -1.02 27.15
C ALA A 112 6.66 -1.39 25.70
N ASP A 113 7.89 -1.82 25.44
CA ASP A 113 8.34 -2.28 24.11
C ASP A 113 7.50 -3.48 23.63
N ARG A 114 7.27 -4.45 24.52
CA ARG A 114 6.43 -5.61 24.20
C ARG A 114 4.98 -5.20 23.95
N ALA A 115 4.42 -4.31 24.76
CA ALA A 115 3.06 -3.81 24.59
C ALA A 115 2.91 -3.10 23.24
N GLN A 116 3.83 -2.18 22.91
CA GLN A 116 3.82 -1.45 21.65
C GLN A 116 3.91 -2.39 20.43
N MET A 117 4.74 -3.43 20.51
CA MET A 117 4.84 -4.44 19.46
C MET A 117 3.50 -5.15 19.26
N LEU A 118 2.87 -5.63 20.35
CA LEU A 118 1.60 -6.34 20.31
C LEU A 118 0.46 -5.46 19.81
N GLU A 119 0.41 -4.19 20.23
CA GLU A 119 -0.53 -3.19 19.74
C GLU A 119 -0.37 -2.96 18.23
N GLY A 120 0.86 -2.85 17.75
CA GLY A 120 1.17 -2.72 16.33
C GLY A 120 0.73 -3.94 15.50
N MET A 121 0.89 -5.15 16.05
CA MET A 121 0.39 -6.39 15.44
C MET A 121 -1.14 -6.40 15.39
N ALA A 122 -1.81 -6.12 16.52
CA ALA A 122 -3.27 -6.07 16.60
C ALA A 122 -3.88 -5.05 15.63
N ALA A 123 -3.24 -3.87 15.46
CA ALA A 123 -3.66 -2.90 14.46
C ALA A 123 -3.51 -3.43 13.02
N GLY A 124 -2.45 -4.19 12.75
CA GLY A 124 -2.25 -4.88 11.46
C GLY A 124 -3.32 -5.93 11.18
N ASP A 125 -3.67 -6.75 12.18
CA ASP A 125 -4.71 -7.76 12.07
C ASP A 125 -6.09 -7.11 11.85
N LEU A 126 -6.39 -6.03 12.58
CA LEU A 126 -7.62 -5.25 12.38
C LEU A 126 -7.71 -4.66 10.98
N GLN A 127 -6.60 -4.16 10.43
CA GLN A 127 -6.55 -3.66 9.06
C GLN A 127 -6.89 -4.76 8.05
N THR A 128 -6.25 -5.92 8.18
CA THR A 128 -6.48 -7.08 7.30
C THR A 128 -7.92 -7.57 7.41
N ALA A 129 -8.44 -7.71 8.63
CA ALA A 129 -9.82 -8.10 8.87
C ALA A 129 -10.82 -7.11 8.25
N SER A 130 -10.54 -5.80 8.31
CA SER A 130 -11.38 -4.77 7.71
C SER A 130 -11.45 -4.89 6.18
N ILE A 131 -10.34 -5.25 5.52
CA ILE A 131 -10.31 -5.53 4.08
C ILE A 131 -11.22 -6.73 3.76
N HIS A 132 -11.12 -7.82 4.52
CA HIS A 132 -12.00 -8.98 4.31
C HIS A 132 -13.47 -8.66 4.56
N ARG A 133 -13.78 -7.85 5.59
CA ARG A 133 -15.15 -7.39 5.85
C ARG A 133 -15.69 -6.56 4.70
N ARG A 134 -14.87 -5.69 4.11
CA ARG A 134 -15.25 -4.90 2.94
C ARG A 134 -15.50 -5.80 1.72
N ALA A 135 -14.60 -6.76 1.46
CA ALA A 135 -14.78 -7.73 0.39
C ALA A 135 -16.12 -8.49 0.53
N ILE A 136 -16.47 -8.95 1.73
CA ILE A 136 -17.75 -9.62 1.99
C ILE A 136 -18.94 -8.70 1.69
N GLN A 137 -18.86 -7.41 2.08
CA GLN A 137 -19.92 -6.43 1.78
C GLN A 137 -20.11 -6.26 0.28
N ASP A 138 -19.02 -6.11 -0.48
CA ASP A 138 -19.08 -5.92 -1.93
C ASP A 138 -19.63 -7.19 -2.63
N LEU A 139 -19.20 -8.38 -2.23
CA LEU A 139 -19.74 -9.66 -2.74
C LEU A 139 -21.25 -9.79 -2.48
N THR A 140 -21.68 -9.42 -1.28
CA THR A 140 -23.10 -9.52 -0.87
C THR A 140 -23.97 -8.52 -1.63
N ALA A 141 -23.49 -7.28 -1.77
CA ALA A 141 -24.21 -6.21 -2.47
C ALA A 141 -24.41 -6.54 -3.96
N CYS A 142 -23.39 -7.11 -4.60
CA CYS A 142 -23.43 -7.51 -6.01
C CYS A 142 -23.99 -8.91 -6.24
N LYS A 143 -24.28 -9.67 -5.17
CA LYS A 143 -24.79 -11.05 -5.21
C LYS A 143 -23.90 -11.99 -6.03
N VAL A 144 -22.59 -11.86 -5.89
CA VAL A 144 -21.60 -12.72 -6.56
C VAL A 144 -20.85 -13.59 -5.57
N SER A 145 -20.23 -14.66 -6.05
CA SER A 145 -19.56 -15.66 -5.19
C SER A 145 -18.08 -15.34 -4.99
N THR A 146 -17.44 -14.67 -5.95
CA THR A 146 -16.02 -14.33 -5.88
C THR A 146 -15.75 -12.86 -6.23
N LEU A 147 -14.62 -12.32 -5.78
CA LEU A 147 -14.22 -10.97 -6.16
C LEU A 147 -13.86 -10.88 -7.66
N GLY A 148 -13.47 -12.01 -8.27
CA GLY A 148 -13.23 -12.08 -9.71
C GLY A 148 -14.52 -11.86 -10.51
N ASP A 149 -15.66 -12.31 -10.00
CA ASP A 149 -16.96 -12.10 -10.65
C ASP A 149 -17.34 -10.61 -10.69
N LEU A 150 -16.88 -9.81 -9.72
CA LEU A 150 -17.09 -8.35 -9.73
C LEU A 150 -16.36 -7.68 -10.89
N ASP A 151 -15.15 -8.16 -11.21
CA ASP A 151 -14.34 -7.63 -12.32
C ASP A 151 -15.03 -7.89 -13.67
N VAL A 152 -15.59 -9.09 -13.83
CA VAL A 152 -16.36 -9.46 -15.02
C VAL A 152 -17.63 -8.59 -15.16
N LEU A 153 -18.33 -8.31 -14.07
CA LEU A 153 -19.50 -7.41 -14.09
C LEU A 153 -19.11 -5.96 -14.41
N ALA A 154 -17.99 -5.47 -13.87
CA ALA A 154 -17.50 -4.12 -14.15
C ALA A 154 -17.05 -3.95 -15.60
N ALA A 155 -16.47 -4.99 -16.21
CA ALA A 155 -16.08 -4.98 -17.62
C ALA A 155 -17.28 -5.07 -18.60
N ALA A 156 -18.46 -5.49 -18.11
CA ALA A 156 -19.68 -5.63 -18.91
C ALA A 156 -20.63 -4.42 -18.85
N ALA A 157 -20.34 -3.44 -17.97
CA ALA A 157 -21.13 -2.20 -17.79
C ALA A 157 -20.50 -1.02 -18.54
#